data_AF-A0AB39RUY1-F1
#
_entry.id   AF-A0AB39RUY1-F1
#
_cell.length_a   1.000
_cell.length_b   1.000
_cell.length_c   1.000
_cell.angle_alpha   90.00
_cell.angle_beta   90.00
_cell.angle_gamma   90.00
#
_symmetry.space_group_name_H-M   'P 1'
#
loop_
_entity.id
_entity.type
_entity.pdbx_description
1 polymer ?
#
loop_
_entity_poly.entity_id
_entity_poly.type
_entity_poly.pdbx_seq_one_letter_code
_entity_poly.pdbx_strand_id
1 'polypeptide(L)' 'MAGEPIVCTPADALNCFLGTEIDYLMLGNCLVTKVEAS' A
#
# COMPACT_ATOMS: atom_id res chain seq x y z
N MET A 1 15.31 -6.36 -17.34
CA MET A 1 14.53 -5.12 -17.13
C MET A 1 13.80 -5.33 -15.82
N ALA A 2 14.23 -4.67 -14.75
CA ALA A 2 13.57 -4.75 -13.46
C ALA A 2 12.21 -4.06 -13.60
N GLY A 3 11.18 -4.85 -13.93
CA GLY A 3 9.80 -4.42 -13.79
C GLY A 3 9.51 -4.38 -12.31
N GLU A 4 9.92 -3.30 -11.65
CA GLU A 4 9.22 -2.88 -10.44
C GLU A 4 7.72 -2.98 -10.75
N PRO A 5 6.92 -3.70 -9.94
CA PRO A 5 5.50 -3.74 -10.16
C PRO A 5 5.03 -2.29 -10.02
N ILE A 6 4.79 -1.64 -11.15
CA ILE A 6 3.92 -0.48 -11.21
C ILE A 6 2.62 -1.04 -10.66
N VAL A 7 2.36 -0.82 -9.36
CA VAL A 7 1.13 -1.24 -8.69
C VAL A 7 -0.01 -0.63 -9.49
N CYS A 8 -0.51 -1.39 -10.46
CA CYS A 8 -1.34 -0.86 -11.54
C CYS A 8 -2.78 -0.66 -11.05
N THR A 9 -3.06 -1.11 -9.82
CA THR A 9 -4.35 -0.96 -9.17
C THR A 9 -4.17 -0.61 -7.69
N PRO A 10 -5.12 0.15 -7.13
CA PRO A 10 -5.10 0.49 -5.71
C PRO A 10 -5.17 -0.74 -4.80
N ALA A 11 -5.77 -1.84 -5.27
CA ALA A 11 -5.84 -3.11 -4.56
C ALA A 11 -4.45 -3.77 -4.40
N ASP A 12 -3.59 -3.68 -5.41
CA ASP A 12 -2.24 -4.24 -5.37
C ASP A 12 -1.34 -3.47 -4.40
N ALA A 13 -1.46 -2.13 -4.40
CA ALA A 13 -0.82 -1.26 -3.42
C ALA A 13 -1.29 -1.58 -1.99
N LEU A 14 -2.59 -1.87 -1.81
CA LEU A 14 -3.15 -2.25 -0.51
C LEU A 14 -2.61 -3.61 -0.04
N ASN A 15 -2.56 -4.62 -0.91
CA ASN A 15 -2.02 -5.94 -0.58
C ASN A 15 -0.53 -5.86 -0.20
N CYS A 16 0.24 -5.07 -0.94
CA CYS A 16 1.65 -4.83 -0.64
C CYS A 16 1.82 -4.08 0.70
N PHE A 17 0.99 -3.07 0.96
CA PHE A 17 0.97 -2.35 2.23
C PHE A 17 0.57 -3.23 3.42
N LEU A 18 -0.42 -4.10 3.25
CA LEU A 18 -0.85 -5.04 4.30
C LEU A 18 0.25 -6.05 4.64
N GLY A 19 0.98 -6.55 3.64
CA GLY A 19 2.07 -7.52 3.79
C GLY A 19 3.43 -6.95 4.19
N THR A 20 3.55 -5.63 4.36
CA THR A 20 4.80 -4.95 4.75
C THR A 20 4.63 -4.21 6.07
N GLU A 21 5.73 -3.81 6.70
CA GLU A 21 5.73 -3.01 7.94
C GLU A 21 5.50 -1.51 7.68
N ILE A 22 4.81 -1.15 6.60
CA ILE A 22 4.55 0.25 6.26
C ILE A 22 3.35 0.75 7.08
N ASP A 23 3.48 1.90 7.74
CA ASP A 23 2.43 2.52 8.55
C ASP A 23 1.44 3.38 7.75
N TYR A 24 1.92 4.00 6.65
CA TYR A 24 1.16 4.95 5.84
C TYR A 24 1.26 4.63 4.35
N LEU A 25 0.11 4.51 3.68
CA LEU A 25 0.01 4.36 2.23
C LEU A 25 -0.77 5.55 1.65
N MET A 26 -0.15 6.29 0.74
CA MET A 26 -0.85 7.32 -0.04
C MET A 26 -1.40 6.73 -1.34
N LEU A 27 -2.72 6.77 -1.48
CA LEU A 27 -3.47 6.37 -2.67
C LEU A 27 -4.08 7.62 -3.30
N GLY A 28 -3.28 8.31 -4.12
CA GLY A 28 -3.66 9.60 -4.69
C GLY A 28 -3.86 10.65 -3.60
N ASN A 29 -5.11 11.07 -3.39
CA ASN A 29 -5.53 12.02 -2.36
C ASN A 29 -6.10 11.36 -1.09
N CYS A 30 -6.05 10.02 -0.99
CA CYS A 30 -6.46 9.27 0.19
C CYS A 30 -5.23 8.77 0.96
N LEU A 31 -5.18 9.02 2.27
CA LEU A 31 -4.19 8.45 3.17
C LEU A 31 -4.78 7.21 3.84
N VAL A 32 -4.13 6.06 3.68
CA VAL A 32 -4.49 4.79 4.30
C VAL A 32 -3.49 4.49 5.41
N THR A 33 -3.99 4.16 6.59
CA THR A 33 -3.19 3.85 7.78
C THR A 33 -3.56 2.49 8.33
N LYS A 34 -2.59 1.73 8.84
CA LYS A 34 -2.89 0.51 9.59
C LYS A 34 -3.54 0.89 10.92
N VAL A 35 -4.76 0.43 11.13
CA VAL A 35 -5.44 0.54 12.41
C VAL A 35 -4.97 -0.65 13.24
N GLU A 36 -3.92 -0.44 14.02
CA GLU A 36 -3.55 -1.36 15.10
C GLU A 36 -4.72 -1.38 16.09
N ALA A 37 -5.47 -2.48 16.09
CA ALA A 37 -6.50 -2.72 17.09
C ALA A 37 -5.80 -3.10 18.40
N SER A 38 -5.52 -2.09 19.22
CA SER A 38 -5.11 -2.28 20.62
C SER A 38 -6.27 -2.70 21.49
#